data_AF-A0AA39YCQ0-F1
#
_entry.id   AF-A0AA39YCQ0-F1
#
_cell.length_a   1.000
_cell.length_b   1.000
_cell.length_c   1.000
_cell.angle_alpha   90.00
_cell.angle_beta   90.00
_cell.angle_gamma   90.00
#
_symmetry.space_group_name_H-M   'P 1'
#
loop_
_entity.id
_entity.type
_entity.pdbx_description
1 polymer ?
#
loop_
_entity_poly.entity_id
_entity_poly.type
_entity_poly.pdbx_seq_one_letter_code
_entity_poly.pdbx_strand_id
1 'polypeptide(L)'
;MVLSRNLSRSLRAREDDSDDEPYSDELEASSPSVLATGDGGEIESSEPESDGDQDEDMDDAESDNGGDVQEQLSKVSFGALAKAQDSLSKQKDSNRKRKRGSDHTADQEDKLQALRERLRELKEAKAAGSNTKNPSKKAKAPEPDDEGSSDDDSESSNSDQEDSGKKAKSRSSKHAPAVMSSKRPVSRKREVLASKKRAARDPRFDTLSGPLDSNKLKHNYAFLDQYRDSEMAELKASIKKTKSEEDKEILKRKLLSMESQKKAKESKERREKVIREHKKQEKEAVKDGKTPYFLKKSEVKKRALVDQFSNMKGKQRERLIERRRKKATAKERKNMPDARRTTGE
;
A
#
# COMPACT_ATOMS: atom_id res chain seq x y z
N MET A 1 5.17 -13.88 -39.58
CA MET A 1 5.67 -13.41 -38.26
C MET A 1 4.72 -12.36 -37.69
N VAL A 2 3.72 -12.77 -36.92
CA VAL A 2 2.85 -11.85 -36.14
C VAL A 2 2.47 -12.60 -34.87
N LEU A 3 2.76 -12.00 -33.69
CA LEU A 3 2.24 -12.29 -32.33
C LEU A 3 3.31 -11.95 -31.27
N SER A 4 3.58 -10.66 -31.07
CA SER A 4 4.51 -10.16 -30.03
C SER A 4 4.02 -8.84 -29.40
N ARG A 5 2.71 -8.76 -29.12
CA ARG A 5 2.10 -7.68 -28.35
C ARG A 5 1.05 -8.29 -27.41
N ASN A 6 1.40 -8.43 -26.12
CA ASN A 6 0.51 -8.50 -24.94
C ASN A 6 1.24 -9.07 -23.70
N LEU A 7 2.30 -8.40 -23.21
CA LEU A 7 2.97 -8.74 -21.94
C LEU A 7 3.47 -7.50 -21.16
N SER A 8 2.69 -6.42 -21.20
CA SER A 8 2.91 -5.21 -20.38
C SER A 8 1.71 -4.91 -19.49
N ARG A 9 1.33 -5.89 -18.65
CA ARG A 9 0.27 -5.73 -17.65
C ARG A 9 0.94 -5.71 -16.27
N SER A 10 1.24 -4.51 -15.77
CA SER A 10 1.84 -4.34 -14.45
C SER A 10 0.87 -4.83 -13.36
N LEU A 11 1.32 -5.79 -12.57
CA LEU A 11 0.64 -6.19 -11.34
C LEU A 11 0.80 -5.07 -10.31
N ARG A 12 -0.20 -4.21 -10.21
CA ARG A 12 -0.29 -3.23 -9.13
C ARG A 12 -0.69 -3.97 -7.85
N ALA A 13 0.07 -3.78 -6.77
CA ALA A 13 -0.26 -4.37 -5.48
C ALA A 13 -1.67 -3.93 -5.04
N ARG A 14 -2.40 -4.84 -4.41
CA ARG A 14 -3.71 -4.57 -3.83
C ARG A 14 -3.51 -3.63 -2.64
N GLU A 15 -4.02 -2.41 -2.75
CA GLU A 15 -4.06 -1.48 -1.62
C GLU A 15 -5.08 -2.03 -0.60
N ASP A 16 -4.64 -2.22 0.65
CA ASP A 16 -5.53 -2.58 1.75
C ASP A 16 -6.40 -1.35 2.10
N ASP A 17 -7.70 -1.43 1.82
CA ASP A 17 -8.72 -0.48 2.27
C ASP A 17 -8.87 -0.57 3.81
N SER A 18 -7.90 -0.01 4.53
CA SER A 18 -8.00 0.31 5.96
C SER A 18 -8.59 1.71 6.09
N ASP A 19 -9.71 1.82 6.81
CA ASP A 19 -10.41 3.06 7.15
C ASP A 19 -9.63 3.86 8.24
N ASP A 20 -8.33 4.04 8.00
CA ASP A 20 -7.40 4.85 8.80
C ASP A 20 -7.42 6.29 8.26
N GLU A 21 -8.14 7.17 8.96
CA GLU A 21 -7.99 8.63 8.85
C GLU A 21 -6.50 9.00 8.72
N PRO A 22 -6.08 9.73 7.67
CA PRO A 22 -4.67 9.97 7.39
C PRO A 22 -4.08 10.99 8.37
N TYR A 23 -3.81 10.54 9.60
CA TYR A 23 -2.98 11.25 10.56
C TYR A 23 -1.53 11.22 10.08
N SER A 24 -1.27 12.09 9.11
CA SER A 24 -0.03 12.28 8.36
C SER A 24 1.25 11.95 9.13
N ASP A 25 1.96 10.90 8.67
CA ASP A 25 3.35 10.53 9.08
C ASP A 25 4.39 11.59 8.57
N GLU A 26 3.95 12.84 8.38
CA GLU A 26 4.71 14.03 7.95
C GLU A 26 5.78 14.47 8.96
N LEU A 27 5.79 13.87 10.15
CA LEU A 27 6.78 14.11 11.19
C LEU A 27 8.15 13.52 10.83
N GLU A 28 8.19 12.45 10.01
CA GLU A 28 9.44 11.78 9.62
C GLU A 28 9.97 12.23 8.24
N ALA A 29 9.10 12.69 7.32
CA ALA A 29 9.49 13.06 5.95
C ALA A 29 10.08 14.49 5.79
N SER A 30 9.87 15.39 6.76
CA SER A 30 10.23 16.81 6.65
C SER A 30 11.65 17.10 7.18
N SER A 31 12.67 16.54 6.54
CA SER A 31 14.09 16.75 6.87
C SER A 31 14.42 18.23 7.16
N PRO A 32 14.96 18.55 8.34
CA PRO A 32 15.58 19.85 8.54
C PRO A 32 16.96 19.82 7.86
N SER A 33 17.18 20.73 6.92
CA SER A 33 18.48 20.99 6.30
C SER A 33 19.40 21.71 7.29
N VAL A 34 19.74 21.04 8.39
CA VAL A 34 20.76 21.52 9.32
C VAL A 34 22.10 21.01 8.82
N LEU A 35 22.76 21.80 7.98
CA LEU A 35 24.21 21.76 7.92
C LEU A 35 24.70 22.12 9.32
N ALA A 36 25.19 21.11 10.05
CA ALA A 36 25.85 21.33 11.32
C ALA A 36 27.25 21.90 11.05
N THR A 37 27.31 23.20 10.73
CA THR A 37 28.50 24.01 10.92
C THR A 37 28.77 24.06 12.41
N GLY A 38 29.65 23.15 12.85
CA GLY A 38 30.28 23.28 14.15
C GLY A 38 31.45 24.25 14.07
N ASP A 39 31.79 24.75 15.24
CA ASP A 39 32.95 25.59 15.57
C ASP A 39 32.81 27.10 15.35
N GLY A 40 33.53 27.84 16.20
CA GLY A 40 33.40 29.29 16.36
C GLY A 40 34.06 30.08 15.23
N GLY A 41 33.35 31.10 14.74
CA GLY A 41 33.85 32.06 13.78
C GLY A 41 33.09 33.37 13.98
N GLU A 42 33.67 34.26 14.78
CA GLU A 42 33.29 35.66 14.83
C GLU A 42 33.67 36.28 13.47
N ILE A 43 32.66 36.62 12.66
CA ILE A 43 32.85 37.36 11.42
C ILE A 43 31.89 38.54 11.45
N GLU A 44 32.49 39.65 11.81
CA GLU A 44 32.08 41.04 11.70
C GLU A 44 31.03 41.30 10.60
N SER A 45 29.89 41.88 10.99
CA SER A 45 28.84 42.29 10.07
C SER A 45 29.18 43.66 9.48
N SER A 46 30.07 43.68 8.48
CA SER A 46 30.35 44.89 7.71
C SER A 46 29.26 45.13 6.67
N GLU A 47 28.33 46.03 6.97
CA GLU A 47 27.56 46.73 5.95
C GLU A 47 28.53 47.53 5.06
N PRO A 48 28.24 47.62 3.75
CA PRO A 48 28.18 48.96 3.19
C PRO A 48 26.87 49.20 2.44
N GLU A 49 26.19 50.27 2.85
CA GLU A 49 25.24 51.02 2.02
C GLU A 49 25.95 51.47 0.72
N SER A 50 25.29 51.32 -0.42
CA SER A 50 25.66 52.03 -1.65
C SER A 50 24.44 52.12 -2.58
N ASP A 51 23.77 53.26 -2.53
CA ASP A 51 22.91 53.71 -3.64
C ASP A 51 23.74 53.79 -4.94
N GLY A 52 23.06 53.56 -6.07
CA GLY A 52 23.70 53.57 -7.38
C GLY A 52 22.72 53.26 -8.50
N ASP A 53 21.89 54.26 -8.86
CA ASP A 53 21.13 54.23 -10.11
C ASP A 53 22.08 54.06 -11.32
N GLN A 54 21.75 53.11 -12.18
CA GLN A 54 22.22 53.10 -13.57
C GLN A 54 21.28 52.23 -14.42
N ASP A 55 20.54 52.89 -15.29
CA ASP A 55 19.78 52.26 -16.35
C ASP A 55 20.75 51.68 -17.40
N GLU A 56 20.68 50.38 -17.66
CA GLU A 56 21.14 49.79 -18.93
C GLU A 56 20.09 48.82 -19.46
N ASP A 57 19.67 49.04 -20.70
CA ASP A 57 18.60 48.30 -21.37
C ASP A 57 18.97 46.81 -21.54
N MET A 58 18.03 45.91 -21.20
CA MET A 58 18.11 44.50 -21.59
C MET A 58 17.04 44.17 -22.61
N ASP A 59 17.49 43.70 -23.78
CA ASP A 59 16.65 43.37 -24.92
C ASP A 59 15.59 42.31 -24.60
N ASP A 60 14.34 42.64 -24.94
CA ASP A 60 13.17 41.79 -24.75
C ASP A 60 13.11 40.67 -25.82
N ALA A 61 13.19 39.42 -25.37
CA ALA A 61 13.12 38.23 -26.21
C ALA A 61 11.79 37.50 -25.98
N GLU A 62 10.70 38.10 -26.45
CA GLU A 62 9.35 37.53 -26.41
C GLU A 62 9.28 36.14 -27.07
N SER A 63 9.05 35.12 -26.23
CA SER A 63 8.80 33.75 -26.68
C SER A 63 7.29 33.54 -26.84
N ASP A 64 6.73 34.02 -27.97
CA ASP A 64 5.33 33.77 -28.32
C ASP A 64 5.02 32.27 -28.35
N ASN A 65 4.19 31.85 -27.38
CA ASN A 65 3.58 30.54 -27.30
C ASN A 65 2.09 30.67 -26.91
N GLY A 66 1.47 31.80 -27.29
CA GLY A 66 0.06 32.09 -27.01
C GLY A 66 -0.89 31.60 -28.10
N GLY A 67 -0.46 31.65 -29.37
CA GLY A 67 -1.31 31.31 -30.52
C GLY A 67 -1.74 29.84 -30.59
N ASP A 68 -0.85 28.91 -30.23
CA ASP A 68 -1.04 27.48 -30.44
C ASP A 68 -2.27 26.89 -29.72
N VAL A 69 -2.58 27.37 -28.52
CA VAL A 69 -3.73 26.85 -27.73
C VAL A 69 -5.05 27.25 -28.37
N GLN A 70 -5.15 28.48 -28.88
CA GLN A 70 -6.39 28.97 -29.50
C GLN A 70 -6.62 28.33 -30.88
N GLU A 71 -5.54 28.06 -31.63
CA GLU A 71 -5.60 27.22 -32.83
C GLU A 71 -5.98 25.76 -32.54
N GLN A 72 -5.51 25.17 -31.43
CA GLN A 72 -5.90 23.81 -31.05
C GLN A 72 -7.38 23.74 -30.65
N LEU A 73 -7.93 24.80 -30.04
CA LEU A 73 -9.34 24.90 -29.69
C LEU A 73 -10.27 25.11 -30.91
N SER A 74 -9.81 25.76 -31.98
CA SER A 74 -10.60 25.87 -33.22
C SER A 74 -10.58 24.58 -34.07
N LYS A 75 -9.56 23.73 -33.88
CA LYS A 75 -9.41 22.43 -34.57
C LYS A 75 -10.26 21.30 -33.96
N VAL A 76 -10.83 21.46 -32.76
CA VAL A 76 -11.78 20.48 -32.18
C VAL A 76 -13.22 20.77 -32.59
N SER A 77 -13.85 19.80 -33.27
CA SER A 77 -15.24 19.95 -33.69
C SER A 77 -16.23 19.95 -32.50
N PHE A 78 -17.34 20.68 -32.66
CA PHE A 78 -18.39 20.80 -31.64
C PHE A 78 -18.88 19.44 -31.08
N GLY A 79 -18.96 18.41 -31.94
CA GLY A 79 -19.33 17.05 -31.54
C GLY A 79 -18.28 16.33 -30.68
N ALA A 80 -16.99 16.67 -30.81
CA ALA A 80 -15.94 16.19 -29.91
C ALA A 80 -16.03 16.88 -28.54
N LEU A 81 -16.31 18.19 -28.54
CA LEU A 81 -16.56 19.00 -27.34
C LEU A 81 -17.76 18.48 -26.53
N ALA A 82 -18.89 18.20 -27.20
CA ALA A 82 -20.06 17.60 -26.57
C ALA A 82 -19.75 16.21 -25.95
N LYS A 83 -19.01 15.34 -26.66
CA LYS A 83 -18.57 14.04 -26.13
C LYS A 83 -17.61 14.18 -24.93
N ALA A 84 -16.75 15.18 -24.92
CA ALA A 84 -15.88 15.47 -23.78
C ALA A 84 -16.69 15.93 -22.56
N GLN A 85 -17.71 16.77 -22.76
CA GLN A 85 -18.62 17.23 -21.70
C GLN A 85 -19.45 16.09 -21.11
N ASP A 86 -19.98 15.18 -21.94
CA ASP A 86 -20.69 13.95 -21.51
C ASP A 86 -19.78 12.94 -20.80
N SER A 87 -18.49 12.91 -21.16
CA SER A 87 -17.50 12.07 -20.47
C SER A 87 -17.20 12.63 -19.08
N LEU A 88 -17.04 13.97 -18.97
CA LEU A 88 -16.82 14.67 -17.71
C LEU A 88 -18.03 14.63 -16.76
N SER A 89 -19.26 14.65 -17.28
CA SER A 89 -20.47 14.48 -16.45
C SER A 89 -20.55 13.07 -15.87
N LYS A 90 -20.40 12.03 -16.70
CA LYS A 90 -20.30 10.63 -16.23
C LYS A 90 -19.14 10.40 -15.24
N GLN A 91 -18.03 11.10 -15.40
CA GLN A 91 -16.90 11.00 -14.47
C GLN A 91 -17.20 11.68 -13.12
N LYS A 92 -17.99 12.77 -13.09
CA LYS A 92 -18.51 13.37 -11.85
C LYS A 92 -19.53 12.46 -11.14
N ASP A 93 -20.42 11.81 -11.88
CA ASP A 93 -21.44 10.93 -11.30
C ASP A 93 -20.87 9.59 -10.82
N SER A 94 -19.84 9.06 -11.48
CA SER A 94 -19.13 7.86 -11.01
C SER A 94 -18.26 8.14 -9.77
N ASN A 95 -17.61 9.31 -9.66
CA ASN A 95 -16.92 9.72 -8.43
C ASN A 95 -17.88 10.00 -7.26
N ARG A 96 -19.12 10.46 -7.51
CA ARG A 96 -20.14 10.58 -6.46
C ARG A 96 -20.65 9.23 -5.93
N LYS A 97 -20.54 8.15 -6.72
CA LYS A 97 -21.03 6.80 -6.35
C LYS A 97 -20.11 5.96 -5.47
N ARG A 98 -19.03 6.54 -4.93
CA ARG A 98 -18.19 5.91 -3.88
C ARG A 98 -18.03 6.78 -2.63
N LYS A 99 -19.13 7.36 -2.15
CA LYS A 99 -19.23 7.77 -0.75
C LYS A 99 -20.27 6.88 -0.04
N ARG A 100 -19.78 5.90 0.72
CA ARG A 100 -20.60 5.02 1.56
C ARG A 100 -21.06 5.80 2.78
N GLY A 101 -22.12 6.58 2.61
CA GLY A 101 -22.83 7.31 3.66
C GLY A 101 -24.33 7.11 3.45
N SER A 102 -25.09 7.12 4.54
CA SER A 102 -26.52 6.83 4.57
C SER A 102 -27.34 7.73 3.64
N ASP A 103 -28.12 7.12 2.75
CA ASP A 103 -29.35 7.69 2.20
C ASP A 103 -30.28 6.55 1.76
N HIS A 104 -31.05 6.01 2.70
CA HIS A 104 -32.18 5.14 2.37
C HIS A 104 -33.34 6.06 1.95
N THR A 105 -33.32 6.54 0.71
CA THR A 105 -34.40 7.40 0.19
C THR A 105 -35.72 6.63 0.23
N ALA A 106 -36.84 7.28 0.59
CA ALA A 106 -38.16 6.64 0.70
C ALA A 106 -38.50 5.79 -0.55
N ASP A 107 -38.28 6.34 -1.74
CA ASP A 107 -38.45 5.68 -3.03
C ASP A 107 -37.67 4.36 -3.21
N GLN A 108 -36.63 4.09 -2.42
CA GLN A 108 -35.90 2.82 -2.42
C GLN A 108 -36.47 1.86 -1.37
N GLU A 109 -37.00 2.37 -0.27
CA GLU A 109 -37.66 1.55 0.74
C GLU A 109 -39.00 1.01 0.22
N ASP A 110 -39.81 1.85 -0.43
CA ASP A 110 -41.07 1.43 -1.08
C ASP A 110 -40.84 0.34 -2.13
N LYS A 111 -39.77 0.46 -2.91
CA LYS A 111 -39.38 -0.57 -3.91
C LYS A 111 -38.95 -1.88 -3.24
N LEU A 112 -38.33 -1.83 -2.06
CA LEU A 112 -37.97 -3.03 -1.29
C LEU A 112 -39.19 -3.63 -0.56
N GLN A 113 -40.16 -2.82 -0.14
CA GLN A 113 -41.42 -3.27 0.43
C GLN A 113 -42.24 -4.03 -0.62
N ALA A 114 -42.49 -3.44 -1.79
CA ALA A 114 -43.18 -4.09 -2.91
C ALA A 114 -42.51 -5.40 -3.36
N LEU A 115 -41.17 -5.47 -3.31
CA LEU A 115 -40.42 -6.69 -3.65
C LEU A 115 -40.55 -7.76 -2.55
N ARG A 116 -40.62 -7.38 -1.27
CA ARG A 116 -40.90 -8.31 -0.15
C ARG A 116 -42.33 -8.86 -0.22
N GLU A 117 -43.31 -8.03 -0.55
CA GLU A 117 -44.71 -8.44 -0.71
C GLU A 117 -44.86 -9.43 -1.87
N ARG A 118 -44.28 -9.13 -3.04
CA ARG A 118 -44.27 -10.05 -4.18
C ARG A 118 -43.58 -11.40 -3.90
N LEU A 119 -42.52 -11.40 -3.09
CA LEU A 119 -41.88 -12.64 -2.63
C LEU A 119 -42.75 -13.41 -1.63
N ARG A 120 -43.60 -12.73 -0.85
CA ARG A 120 -44.57 -13.33 0.06
C ARG A 120 -45.70 -14.00 -0.72
N GLU A 121 -46.29 -13.31 -1.71
CA GLU A 121 -47.26 -13.88 -2.64
C GLU A 121 -46.72 -15.11 -3.37
N LEU A 122 -45.48 -15.03 -3.90
CA LEU A 122 -44.84 -16.18 -4.56
C LEU A 122 -44.60 -17.36 -3.60
N LYS A 123 -44.32 -17.09 -2.31
CA LYS A 123 -44.17 -18.12 -1.29
C LYS A 123 -45.53 -18.74 -0.92
N GLU A 124 -46.58 -17.94 -0.84
CA GLU A 124 -47.94 -18.38 -0.52
C GLU A 124 -48.57 -19.15 -1.69
N ALA A 125 -48.39 -18.71 -2.94
CA ALA A 125 -48.75 -19.46 -4.14
C ALA A 125 -48.00 -20.81 -4.23
N LYS A 126 -46.71 -20.83 -3.85
CA LYS A 126 -45.91 -22.07 -3.80
C LYS A 126 -46.30 -23.00 -2.64
N ALA A 127 -46.82 -22.46 -1.54
CA ALA A 127 -47.39 -23.23 -0.43
C ALA A 127 -48.77 -23.80 -0.80
N ALA A 128 -49.63 -23.00 -1.42
CA ALA A 128 -50.94 -23.43 -1.92
C ALA A 128 -50.85 -24.48 -3.04
N GLY A 129 -49.79 -24.44 -3.86
CA GLY A 129 -49.50 -25.43 -4.89
C GLY A 129 -48.93 -26.77 -4.38
N SER A 130 -48.82 -26.99 -3.07
CA SER A 130 -48.15 -28.17 -2.47
C SER A 130 -49.13 -29.08 -1.72
N ASN A 131 -49.93 -29.86 -2.45
CA ASN A 131 -50.77 -30.89 -1.82
C ASN A 131 -50.96 -32.19 -2.65
N THR A 132 -49.87 -32.91 -2.92
CA THR A 132 -49.91 -34.36 -3.24
C THR A 132 -48.68 -35.13 -2.68
N LYS A 133 -48.84 -35.62 -1.46
CA LYS A 133 -48.29 -36.87 -0.85
C LYS A 133 -46.95 -37.47 -1.38
N ASN A 134 -45.85 -37.28 -0.62
CA ASN A 134 -45.16 -38.23 0.32
C ASN A 134 -45.03 -39.76 -0.03
N PRO A 135 -44.15 -40.60 0.62
CA PRO A 135 -43.35 -40.36 1.85
C PRO A 135 -41.94 -41.03 2.03
N SER A 136 -41.25 -40.64 3.13
CA SER A 136 -40.33 -41.47 3.99
C SER A 136 -38.86 -41.68 3.54
N LYS A 137 -37.84 -41.88 4.41
CA LYS A 137 -37.79 -42.12 5.89
C LYS A 137 -36.39 -41.80 6.52
N LYS A 138 -36.38 -41.20 7.73
CA LYS A 138 -35.39 -41.22 8.85
C LYS A 138 -33.84 -41.11 8.63
N ALA A 139 -33.30 -39.93 9.00
CA ALA A 139 -32.36 -39.63 10.12
C ALA A 139 -31.05 -40.42 10.41
N LYS A 140 -29.91 -39.69 10.47
CA LYS A 140 -28.98 -39.61 11.63
C LYS A 140 -28.08 -38.32 11.57
N ALA A 141 -27.37 -37.99 12.65
CA ALA A 141 -26.74 -36.68 12.95
C ALA A 141 -25.30 -36.46 12.40
N PRO A 142 -24.76 -35.21 12.45
CA PRO A 142 -23.35 -34.88 12.19
C PRO A 142 -22.55 -34.40 13.44
N GLU A 143 -21.25 -34.10 13.21
CA GLU A 143 -20.20 -33.53 14.10
C GLU A 143 -19.42 -34.56 14.95
N PRO A 144 -18.09 -34.40 15.16
CA PRO A 144 -16.99 -33.94 14.29
C PRO A 144 -16.94 -34.32 12.79
N ASP A 145 -15.77 -34.44 12.13
CA ASP A 145 -14.36 -34.38 12.62
C ASP A 145 -13.34 -33.91 11.52
N ASP A 146 -12.19 -33.38 11.97
CA ASP A 146 -10.82 -33.26 11.37
C ASP A 146 -10.57 -32.70 9.93
N GLU A 147 -9.98 -31.50 9.91
CA GLU A 147 -8.77 -31.05 9.18
C GLU A 147 -8.41 -31.65 7.79
N GLY A 148 -8.15 -30.82 6.76
CA GLY A 148 -7.55 -31.36 5.53
C GLY A 148 -7.46 -30.52 4.24
N SER A 149 -6.95 -29.28 4.31
CA SER A 149 -6.12 -28.66 3.23
C SER A 149 -6.50 -28.93 1.75
N SER A 150 -7.39 -28.12 1.17
CA SER A 150 -7.50 -27.97 -0.29
C SER A 150 -6.74 -26.74 -0.78
N ASP A 151 -5.42 -26.83 -0.91
CA ASP A 151 -4.66 -25.86 -1.69
C ASP A 151 -4.75 -26.22 -3.19
N ASP A 152 -5.21 -25.23 -3.95
CA ASP A 152 -5.33 -25.22 -5.39
C ASP A 152 -3.96 -24.86 -5.99
N ASP A 153 -3.24 -25.85 -6.52
CA ASP A 153 -1.93 -25.63 -7.13
C ASP A 153 -1.93 -26.21 -8.56
N SER A 154 -2.58 -25.46 -9.46
CA SER A 154 -2.63 -25.75 -10.89
C SER A 154 -1.58 -24.96 -11.65
N GLU A 155 -0.33 -25.44 -11.69
CA GLU A 155 0.66 -24.94 -12.65
C GLU A 155 1.18 -26.04 -13.57
N SER A 156 1.03 -25.80 -14.87
CA SER A 156 1.08 -26.81 -15.92
C SER A 156 2.37 -26.73 -16.72
N SER A 157 3.28 -27.68 -16.52
CA SER A 157 4.43 -27.86 -17.43
C SER A 157 3.97 -28.48 -18.75
N ASN A 158 4.07 -27.71 -19.84
CA ASN A 158 3.76 -28.17 -21.20
C ASN A 158 4.59 -29.40 -21.63
N SER A 159 3.92 -30.38 -22.22
CA SER A 159 4.48 -31.20 -23.31
C SER A 159 3.34 -31.78 -24.16
N ASP A 160 3.32 -31.40 -25.43
CA ASP A 160 2.78 -32.12 -26.60
C ASP A 160 1.65 -33.15 -26.39
N GLN A 161 0.44 -32.84 -26.84
CA GLN A 161 0.01 -33.12 -28.22
C GLN A 161 -1.47 -32.75 -28.43
N GLU A 162 -1.81 -32.22 -29.62
CA GLU A 162 -3.20 -31.96 -29.98
C GLU A 162 -3.95 -33.26 -30.32
N ASP A 163 -4.99 -33.61 -29.54
CA ASP A 163 -6.13 -34.39 -30.04
C ASP A 163 -7.45 -34.05 -29.30
N SER A 164 -8.27 -33.22 -29.96
CA SER A 164 -9.69 -32.99 -29.69
C SER A 164 -10.08 -32.40 -28.31
N GLY A 165 -10.52 -31.13 -28.33
CA GLY A 165 -11.09 -30.43 -27.17
C GLY A 165 -12.48 -30.94 -26.73
N LYS A 166 -12.56 -32.17 -26.23
CA LYS A 166 -13.75 -32.71 -25.55
C LYS A 166 -13.34 -33.26 -24.18
N LYS A 167 -13.80 -32.62 -23.10
CA LYS A 167 -13.67 -33.16 -21.74
C LYS A 167 -14.19 -34.60 -21.72
N ALA A 168 -13.45 -35.51 -21.08
CA ALA A 168 -13.88 -36.90 -20.94
C ALA A 168 -15.28 -36.94 -20.33
N LYS A 169 -16.20 -37.71 -20.93
CA LYS A 169 -17.58 -37.82 -20.44
C LYS A 169 -17.54 -38.39 -19.02
N SER A 170 -18.11 -37.65 -18.06
CA SER A 170 -18.24 -38.10 -16.68
C SER A 170 -19.12 -39.36 -16.61
N ARG A 171 -18.84 -40.20 -15.61
CA ARG A 171 -19.60 -41.43 -15.34
C ARG A 171 -20.98 -41.02 -14.81
N SER A 172 -22.04 -41.71 -15.23
CA SER A 172 -23.42 -41.43 -14.79
C SER A 172 -23.66 -41.72 -13.30
N SER A 173 -22.84 -42.58 -12.68
CA SER A 173 -22.78 -42.79 -11.23
C SER A 173 -21.37 -43.22 -10.81
N LYS A 174 -21.10 -43.23 -9.49
CA LYS A 174 -19.80 -43.69 -8.94
C LYS A 174 -19.44 -45.13 -9.35
N HIS A 175 -20.44 -45.99 -9.58
CA HIS A 175 -20.26 -47.42 -9.88
C HIS A 175 -20.44 -47.77 -11.36
N ALA A 176 -20.85 -46.83 -12.22
CA ALA A 176 -20.99 -47.07 -13.66
C ALA A 176 -19.62 -47.23 -14.34
N PRO A 177 -19.46 -48.09 -15.37
CA PRO A 177 -18.24 -48.12 -16.19
C PRO A 177 -18.07 -46.81 -16.99
N ALA A 178 -16.83 -46.49 -17.36
CA ALA A 178 -16.50 -45.33 -18.20
C ALA A 178 -16.17 -45.79 -19.62
N VAL A 179 -16.74 -45.14 -20.64
CA VAL A 179 -16.42 -45.43 -22.04
C VAL A 179 -15.14 -44.72 -22.44
N MET A 180 -14.14 -45.49 -22.90
CA MET A 180 -12.88 -44.98 -23.45
C MET A 180 -12.82 -45.22 -24.96
N SER A 181 -12.13 -44.34 -25.69
CA SER A 181 -11.91 -44.51 -27.14
C SER A 181 -10.93 -45.65 -27.39
N SER A 182 -11.29 -46.58 -28.28
CA SER A 182 -10.41 -47.67 -28.75
C SER A 182 -9.15 -47.17 -29.46
N LYS A 183 -9.13 -45.90 -29.90
CA LYS A 183 -7.95 -45.26 -30.49
C LYS A 183 -6.87 -44.87 -29.47
N ARG A 184 -7.17 -44.85 -28.17
CA ARG A 184 -6.18 -44.55 -27.11
C ARG A 184 -5.46 -45.86 -26.73
N PRO A 185 -4.17 -46.04 -27.06
CA PRO A 185 -3.44 -47.24 -26.68
C PRO A 185 -3.26 -47.32 -25.16
N VAL A 186 -3.33 -48.53 -24.61
CA VAL A 186 -3.02 -48.78 -23.19
C VAL A 186 -1.51 -48.74 -22.98
N SER A 187 -1.04 -47.99 -22.00
CA SER A 187 0.39 -47.91 -21.67
C SER A 187 0.89 -49.25 -21.13
N ARG A 188 1.92 -49.83 -21.78
CA ARG A 188 2.55 -51.09 -21.34
C ARG A 188 3.35 -50.94 -20.03
N LYS A 189 3.68 -49.70 -19.63
CA LYS A 189 4.39 -49.39 -18.38
C LYS A 189 3.38 -49.27 -17.24
N ARG A 190 3.40 -50.21 -16.30
CA ARG A 190 2.75 -50.06 -14.98
C ARG A 190 3.71 -49.34 -14.04
N GLU A 191 3.40 -48.10 -13.69
CA GLU A 191 4.09 -47.40 -12.59
C GLU A 191 3.56 -47.97 -11.27
N VAL A 192 4.26 -48.99 -10.73
CA VAL A 192 3.81 -49.71 -9.52
C VAL A 192 3.98 -48.86 -8.26
N LEU A 193 5.02 -48.02 -8.23
CA LEU A 193 5.25 -46.99 -7.23
C LEU A 193 5.89 -45.77 -7.93
N ALA A 194 5.23 -44.62 -7.88
CA ALA A 194 5.83 -43.37 -8.33
C ALA A 194 6.99 -43.02 -7.39
N SER A 195 8.23 -43.07 -7.89
CA SER A 195 9.40 -42.75 -7.08
C SER A 195 9.36 -41.27 -6.71
N LYS A 196 9.29 -40.96 -5.41
CA LYS A 196 9.34 -39.59 -4.90
C LYS A 196 10.71 -38.98 -5.20
N LYS A 197 10.87 -38.38 -6.39
CA LYS A 197 12.07 -37.66 -6.79
C LYS A 197 12.34 -36.56 -5.77
N ARG A 198 13.48 -36.64 -5.08
CA ARG A 198 13.90 -35.60 -4.13
C ARG A 198 14.25 -34.35 -4.93
N ALA A 199 13.40 -33.33 -4.87
CA ALA A 199 13.77 -32.00 -5.35
C ALA A 199 15.00 -31.50 -4.56
N ALA A 200 15.97 -30.90 -5.24
CA ALA A 200 17.03 -30.18 -4.57
C ALA A 200 16.42 -28.94 -3.91
N ARG A 201 16.54 -28.82 -2.59
CA ARG A 201 16.04 -27.69 -1.82
C ARG A 201 17.19 -26.77 -1.46
N ASP A 202 17.11 -25.51 -1.87
CA ASP A 202 18.01 -24.45 -1.41
C ASP A 202 17.45 -23.90 -0.09
N PRO A 203 18.13 -24.03 1.06
CA PRO A 203 17.61 -23.59 2.35
C PRO A 203 17.31 -22.08 2.42
N ARG A 204 17.83 -21.27 1.49
CA ARG A 204 17.50 -19.83 1.39
C ARG A 204 16.11 -19.57 0.80
N PHE A 205 15.58 -20.52 0.05
CA PHE A 205 14.31 -20.43 -0.68
C PHE A 205 13.33 -21.57 -0.33
N ASP A 206 13.74 -22.51 0.52
CA ASP A 206 12.92 -23.62 1.00
C ASP A 206 11.86 -23.11 1.98
N THR A 207 10.59 -23.37 1.69
CA THR A 207 9.46 -22.97 2.53
C THR A 207 9.50 -23.61 3.92
N LEU A 208 10.17 -24.77 4.05
CA LEU A 208 10.45 -25.43 5.32
C LEU A 208 11.43 -24.65 6.23
N SER A 209 12.21 -23.69 5.70
CA SER A 209 13.10 -22.87 6.53
C SER A 209 12.37 -21.80 7.35
N GLY A 210 11.08 -21.56 7.09
CA GLY A 210 10.25 -20.59 7.81
C GLY A 210 10.54 -19.11 7.48
N PRO A 211 9.72 -18.20 8.03
CA PRO A 211 9.86 -16.77 7.79
C PRO A 211 11.08 -16.16 8.50
N LEU A 212 11.59 -15.05 7.96
CA LEU A 212 12.78 -14.37 8.46
C LEU A 212 12.61 -13.78 9.87
N ASP A 213 13.32 -14.35 10.85
CA ASP A 213 13.43 -13.83 12.21
C ASP A 213 14.20 -12.50 12.26
N SER A 214 13.49 -11.38 12.09
CA SER A 214 14.09 -10.04 12.09
C SER A 214 14.91 -9.71 13.35
N ASN A 215 14.53 -10.24 14.52
CA ASN A 215 15.29 -10.07 15.77
C ASN A 215 16.62 -10.82 15.75
N LYS A 216 16.65 -12.06 15.24
CA LYS A 216 17.90 -12.84 15.11
C LYS A 216 18.82 -12.20 14.08
N LEU A 217 18.28 -11.74 12.94
CA LEU A 217 19.06 -11.01 11.93
C LEU A 217 19.67 -9.72 12.53
N LYS A 218 18.88 -8.90 13.25
CA LYS A 218 19.40 -7.70 13.92
C LYS A 218 20.53 -8.00 14.90
N HIS A 219 20.47 -9.11 15.62
CA HIS A 219 21.51 -9.51 16.57
C HIS A 219 22.76 -10.04 15.85
N ASN A 220 22.60 -11.04 14.96
CA ASN A 220 23.69 -11.69 14.25
C ASN A 220 24.48 -10.72 13.36
N TYR A 221 23.81 -9.69 12.81
CA TYR A 221 24.40 -8.67 11.95
C TYR A 221 24.47 -7.29 12.62
N ALA A 222 24.49 -7.22 13.95
CA ALA A 222 24.59 -5.97 14.71
C ALA A 222 25.84 -5.14 14.34
N PHE A 223 26.93 -5.81 13.95
CA PHE A 223 28.16 -5.16 13.50
C PHE A 223 27.92 -4.22 12.32
N LEU A 224 26.96 -4.49 11.42
CA LEU A 224 26.66 -3.65 10.25
C LEU A 224 26.24 -2.22 10.60
N ASP A 225 25.83 -1.94 11.84
CA ASP A 225 25.56 -0.57 12.28
C ASP A 225 26.85 0.20 12.59
N GLN A 226 27.89 -0.48 13.06
CA GLN A 226 29.23 0.10 13.27
C GLN A 226 29.86 0.48 11.93
N TYR A 227 29.78 -0.41 10.93
CA TYR A 227 30.28 -0.13 9.56
C TYR A 227 29.51 1.03 8.91
N ARG A 228 28.18 1.11 9.08
CA ARG A 228 27.40 2.27 8.60
C ARG A 228 27.81 3.58 9.25
N ASP A 229 28.16 3.54 10.54
CA ASP A 229 28.60 4.73 11.27
C ASP A 229 30.02 5.17 10.85
N SER A 230 30.93 4.24 10.56
CA SER A 230 32.25 4.58 9.96
C SER A 230 32.11 5.09 8.53
N GLU A 231 31.29 4.46 7.68
CA GLU A 231 30.99 4.93 6.32
C GLU A 231 30.45 6.38 6.32
N MET A 232 29.55 6.73 7.25
CA MET A 232 29.06 8.11 7.38
C MET A 232 30.15 9.09 7.85
N ALA A 233 31.10 8.66 8.70
CA ALA A 233 32.23 9.47 9.11
C ALA A 233 33.22 9.69 7.96
N GLU A 234 33.49 8.66 7.16
CA GLU A 234 34.31 8.71 5.95
C GLU A 234 33.69 9.62 4.87
N LEU A 235 32.36 9.53 4.65
CA LEU A 235 31.64 10.47 3.78
C LEU A 235 31.73 11.91 4.28
N LYS A 236 31.66 12.15 5.60
CA LYS A 236 31.87 13.49 6.18
C LYS A 236 33.30 13.98 5.98
N ALA A 237 34.29 13.10 6.05
CA ALA A 237 35.68 13.43 5.79
C ALA A 237 35.96 13.69 4.30
N SER A 238 35.35 12.92 3.38
CA SER A 238 35.55 13.11 1.94
C SER A 238 34.90 14.39 1.44
N ILE A 239 33.69 14.76 1.90
CA ILE A 239 33.04 16.05 1.59
C ILE A 239 33.91 17.26 1.99
N LYS A 240 34.68 17.14 3.09
CA LYS A 240 35.62 18.19 3.52
C LYS A 240 36.91 18.25 2.68
N LYS A 241 37.29 17.14 2.05
CA LYS A 241 38.54 17.00 1.27
C LYS A 241 38.37 17.27 -0.22
N THR A 242 37.20 16.95 -0.79
CA THR A 242 36.93 17.19 -2.21
C THR A 242 36.86 18.68 -2.51
N LYS A 243 37.29 19.07 -3.72
CA LYS A 243 37.23 20.46 -4.21
C LYS A 243 36.11 20.64 -5.24
N SER A 244 36.01 19.71 -6.20
CA SER A 244 34.90 19.56 -7.16
C SER A 244 33.53 19.65 -6.49
N GLU A 245 32.63 20.43 -7.09
CA GLU A 245 31.30 20.71 -6.53
C GLU A 245 30.31 19.57 -6.81
N GLU A 246 30.31 19.04 -8.03
CA GLU A 246 29.52 17.87 -8.42
C GLU A 246 29.81 16.66 -7.51
N ASP A 247 31.10 16.38 -7.24
CA ASP A 247 31.51 15.30 -6.33
C ASP A 247 31.05 15.56 -4.89
N LYS A 248 31.15 16.80 -4.40
CA LYS A 248 30.61 17.19 -3.08
C LYS A 248 29.12 16.94 -3.02
N GLU A 249 28.35 17.25 -4.05
CA GLU A 249 26.90 17.02 -4.09
C GLU A 249 26.54 15.53 -4.11
N ILE A 250 27.24 14.73 -4.92
CA ILE A 250 27.08 13.27 -4.94
C ILE A 250 27.36 12.67 -3.55
N LEU A 251 28.43 13.11 -2.89
CA LEU A 251 28.79 12.65 -1.54
C LEU A 251 27.78 13.13 -0.48
N LYS A 252 27.34 14.40 -0.52
CA LYS A 252 26.27 14.93 0.35
C LYS A 252 24.97 14.14 0.17
N ARG A 253 24.59 13.80 -1.07
CA ARG A 253 23.38 13.01 -1.38
C ARG A 253 23.48 11.58 -0.81
N LYS A 254 24.64 10.94 -0.92
CA LYS A 254 24.91 9.62 -0.30
C LYS A 254 24.80 9.69 1.22
N LEU A 255 25.43 10.69 1.85
CA LEU A 255 25.35 10.94 3.30
C LEU A 255 23.91 11.15 3.76
N LEU A 256 23.14 12.00 3.07
CA LEU A 256 21.73 12.25 3.40
C LEU A 256 20.88 10.97 3.30
N SER A 257 21.12 10.13 2.29
CA SER A 257 20.47 8.83 2.17
C SER A 257 20.78 7.93 3.37
N MET A 258 22.06 7.79 3.74
CA MET A 258 22.48 6.97 4.89
C MET A 258 21.92 7.48 6.22
N GLU A 259 21.95 8.79 6.46
CA GLU A 259 21.36 9.38 7.67
C GLU A 259 19.83 9.20 7.71
N SER A 260 19.14 9.27 6.56
CA SER A 260 17.70 9.02 6.49
C SER A 260 17.36 7.56 6.80
N GLN A 261 18.16 6.61 6.31
CA GLN A 261 18.00 5.18 6.60
C GLN A 261 18.24 4.90 8.08
N LYS A 262 19.27 5.50 8.71
CA LYS A 262 19.52 5.38 10.15
C LYS A 262 18.34 5.92 10.96
N LYS A 263 17.85 7.12 10.67
CA LYS A 263 16.67 7.73 11.34
C LYS A 263 15.41 6.86 11.20
N ALA A 264 15.16 6.29 10.02
CA ALA A 264 14.05 5.36 9.79
C ALA A 264 14.23 3.99 10.47
N LYS A 265 15.47 3.55 10.72
CA LYS A 265 15.76 2.37 11.55
C LYS A 265 15.45 2.66 13.02
N GLU A 266 15.91 3.81 13.53
CA GLU A 266 15.63 4.24 14.90
C GLU A 266 14.14 4.45 15.17
N SER A 267 13.35 5.03 14.24
CA SER A 267 11.91 5.22 14.45
C SER A 267 11.18 3.88 14.54
N LYS A 268 11.56 2.89 13.71
CA LYS A 268 11.09 1.50 13.82
C LYS A 268 11.50 0.87 15.15
N GLU A 269 12.74 1.05 15.59
CA GLU A 269 13.23 0.48 16.85
C GLU A 269 12.53 1.09 18.08
N ARG A 270 12.24 2.39 18.09
CA ARG A 270 11.43 3.03 19.16
C ARG A 270 10.02 2.42 19.22
N ARG A 271 9.36 2.26 18.07
CA ARG A 271 8.04 1.60 17.95
C ARG A 271 8.10 0.13 18.47
N GLU A 272 9.17 -0.61 18.15
CA GLU A 272 9.41 -1.97 18.66
C GLU A 272 9.71 -2.04 20.16
N LYS A 273 10.45 -1.07 20.72
CA LYS A 273 10.75 -0.96 22.16
C LYS A 273 9.47 -0.80 22.97
N VAL A 274 8.58 0.13 22.58
CA VAL A 274 7.25 0.30 23.18
C VAL A 274 6.44 -1.00 23.18
N ILE A 275 6.45 -1.74 22.06
CA ILE A 275 5.77 -3.05 21.97
C ILE A 275 6.42 -4.08 22.90
N ARG A 276 7.75 -4.11 22.99
CA ARG A 276 8.51 -5.06 23.82
C ARG A 276 8.29 -4.80 25.31
N GLU A 277 8.30 -3.55 25.73
CA GLU A 277 8.03 -3.10 27.11
C GLU A 277 6.60 -3.44 27.52
N HIS A 278 5.61 -3.12 26.67
CA HIS A 278 4.22 -3.52 26.92
C HIS A 278 4.09 -5.04 27.03
N LYS A 279 4.65 -5.81 26.09
CA LYS A 279 4.65 -7.27 26.15
C LYS A 279 5.37 -7.84 27.37
N LYS A 280 6.25 -7.08 28.03
CA LYS A 280 6.86 -7.47 29.31
C LYS A 280 5.89 -7.22 30.48
N GLN A 281 5.33 -6.01 30.56
CA GLN A 281 4.34 -5.63 31.58
C GLN A 281 3.10 -6.55 31.57
N GLU A 282 2.58 -6.86 30.37
CA GLU A 282 1.45 -7.78 30.20
C GLU A 282 1.79 -9.22 30.59
N LYS A 283 3.02 -9.69 30.34
CA LYS A 283 3.47 -11.00 30.81
C LYS A 283 3.58 -11.08 32.33
N GLU A 284 3.81 -9.96 33.01
CA GLU A 284 3.81 -9.87 34.47
C GLU A 284 2.35 -9.87 34.96
N ALA A 285 1.49 -9.00 34.41
CA ALA A 285 0.06 -8.96 34.73
C ALA A 285 -0.68 -10.30 34.50
N VAL A 286 -0.32 -11.05 33.45
CA VAL A 286 -0.89 -12.38 33.15
C VAL A 286 -0.41 -13.46 34.12
N LYS A 287 0.82 -13.36 34.66
CA LYS A 287 1.26 -14.24 35.77
C LYS A 287 0.43 -13.99 37.04
N ASP A 288 0.03 -12.74 37.26
CA ASP A 288 -0.89 -12.36 38.35
C ASP A 288 -2.36 -12.75 38.06
N GLY A 289 -2.64 -13.44 36.93
CA GLY A 289 -3.97 -13.92 36.56
C GLY A 289 -4.86 -12.92 35.81
N LYS A 290 -4.35 -11.75 35.40
CA LYS A 290 -5.11 -10.80 34.56
C LYS A 290 -5.18 -11.29 33.11
N THR A 291 -6.19 -10.83 32.38
CA THR A 291 -6.33 -11.13 30.95
C THR A 291 -5.24 -10.42 30.12
N PRO A 292 -4.65 -11.07 29.11
CA PRO A 292 -3.60 -10.47 28.29
C PRO A 292 -4.16 -9.35 27.42
N TYR A 293 -3.59 -8.14 27.55
CA TYR A 293 -3.94 -7.00 26.70
C TYR A 293 -2.85 -6.73 25.64
N PHE A 294 -3.25 -6.18 24.50
CA PHE A 294 -2.35 -5.83 23.39
C PHE A 294 -2.66 -4.41 22.90
N LEU A 295 -1.64 -3.54 22.87
CA LEU A 295 -1.79 -2.18 22.39
C LEU A 295 -2.26 -2.13 20.94
N LYS A 296 -3.17 -1.18 20.66
CA LYS A 296 -3.52 -0.82 19.30
C LYS A 296 -2.34 -0.14 18.60
N LYS A 297 -2.24 -0.29 17.27
CA LYS A 297 -1.19 0.36 16.45
C LYS A 297 -1.12 1.89 16.70
N SER A 298 -2.25 2.54 16.91
CA SER A 298 -2.36 3.97 17.21
C SER A 298 -1.80 4.34 18.60
N GLU A 299 -1.98 3.49 19.61
CA GLU A 299 -1.42 3.69 20.96
C GLU A 299 0.10 3.48 20.98
N VAL A 300 0.61 2.48 20.24
CA VAL A 300 2.05 2.30 20.02
C VAL A 300 2.66 3.55 19.37
N LYS A 301 2.03 4.10 18.31
CA LYS A 301 2.45 5.36 17.69
C LYS A 301 2.46 6.52 18.70
N LYS A 302 1.40 6.70 19.49
CA LYS A 302 1.32 7.75 20.53
C LYS A 302 2.44 7.62 21.57
N ARG A 303 2.66 6.43 22.13
CA ARG A 303 3.72 6.17 23.11
C ARG A 303 5.12 6.41 22.52
N ALA A 304 5.38 5.95 21.30
CA ALA A 304 6.66 6.18 20.62
C ALA A 304 6.91 7.66 20.28
N LEU A 305 5.85 8.43 19.98
CA LEU A 305 5.95 9.88 19.83
C LEU A 305 6.23 10.57 21.17
N VAL A 306 5.57 10.18 22.26
CA VAL A 306 5.86 10.73 23.61
C VAL A 306 7.32 10.49 24.00
N ASP A 307 7.85 9.29 23.76
CA ASP A 307 9.27 8.96 23.94
C ASP A 307 10.19 9.80 23.03
N GLN A 308 9.85 9.94 21.75
CA GLN A 308 10.62 10.80 20.84
C GLN A 308 10.65 12.27 21.32
N PHE A 309 9.51 12.82 21.72
CA PHE A 309 9.45 14.19 22.22
C PHE A 309 10.15 14.34 23.57
N SER A 310 10.03 13.40 24.51
CA SER A 310 10.72 13.49 25.81
C SER A 310 12.24 13.58 25.65
N ASN A 311 12.80 12.78 24.74
CA ASN A 311 14.23 12.71 24.43
C ASN A 311 14.75 13.87 23.55
N MET A 312 13.89 14.69 22.94
CA MET A 312 14.31 15.86 22.15
C MET A 312 14.58 17.10 23.04
N LYS A 313 15.58 17.92 22.64
CA LYS A 313 15.91 19.18 23.33
C LYS A 313 14.76 20.19 23.24
N GLY A 314 14.51 20.98 24.29
CA GLY A 314 13.41 21.96 24.36
C GLY A 314 13.28 22.85 23.12
N LYS A 315 14.35 23.58 22.75
CA LYS A 315 14.41 24.40 21.53
C LYS A 315 14.11 23.63 20.22
N GLN A 316 14.41 22.34 20.16
CA GLN A 316 14.09 21.49 19.00
C GLN A 316 12.61 21.08 19.00
N ARG A 317 12.05 20.73 20.17
CA ARG A 317 10.61 20.47 20.35
C ARG A 317 9.78 21.68 19.93
N GLU A 318 10.11 22.86 20.45
CA GLU A 318 9.42 24.13 20.17
C GLU A 318 9.42 24.44 18.67
N ARG A 319 10.60 24.38 18.02
CA ARG A 319 10.71 24.54 16.55
C ARG A 319 9.87 23.52 15.78
N LEU A 320 9.82 22.26 16.20
CA LEU A 320 8.96 21.25 15.56
C LEU A 320 7.46 21.57 15.74
N ILE A 321 7.05 21.97 16.95
CA ILE A 321 5.67 22.33 17.27
C ILE A 321 5.25 23.59 16.49
N GLU A 322 6.10 24.61 16.43
CA GLU A 322 5.86 25.83 15.66
C GLU A 322 5.75 25.53 14.16
N ARG A 323 6.66 24.71 13.60
CA ARG A 323 6.61 24.28 12.20
C ARG A 323 5.38 23.43 11.90
N ARG A 324 4.89 22.64 12.87
CA ARG A 324 3.62 21.90 12.76
C ARG A 324 2.40 22.83 12.85
N ARG A 325 2.41 23.83 13.74
CA ARG A 325 1.38 24.88 13.83
C ARG A 325 1.28 25.66 12.52
N LYS A 326 2.40 26.17 11.99
CA LYS A 326 2.47 26.87 10.69
C LYS A 326 1.98 25.99 9.52
N LYS A 327 2.28 24.68 9.52
CA LYS A 327 1.72 23.74 8.53
C LYS A 327 0.22 23.47 8.73
N ALA A 328 -0.27 23.43 9.97
CA ALA A 328 -1.69 23.25 10.27
C ALA A 328 -2.50 24.48 9.85
N THR A 329 -2.10 25.68 10.23
CA THR A 329 -2.77 26.93 9.82
C THR A 329 -2.72 27.14 8.31
N ALA A 330 -1.62 26.78 7.64
CA ALA A 330 -1.56 26.81 6.18
C ALA A 330 -2.50 25.78 5.52
N LYS A 331 -2.65 24.58 6.10
CA LYS A 331 -3.63 23.58 5.65
C LYS A 331 -5.08 24.02 5.90
N GLU A 332 -5.36 24.62 7.05
CA GLU A 332 -6.66 25.21 7.37
C GLU A 332 -7.00 26.33 6.38
N ARG A 333 -6.07 27.26 6.11
CA ARG A 333 -6.24 28.29 5.07
C ARG A 333 -6.50 27.69 3.69
N LYS A 334 -5.82 26.58 3.34
CA LYS A 334 -6.05 25.80 2.10
C LYS A 334 -7.33 24.93 2.12
N ASN A 335 -7.99 24.78 3.26
CA ASN A 335 -9.29 24.10 3.39
C ASN A 335 -10.47 25.07 3.52
N MET A 336 -10.22 26.33 3.89
CA MET A 336 -11.23 27.40 3.88
C MET A 336 -11.70 27.72 2.45
N PRO A 337 -13.00 27.99 2.20
CA PRO A 337 -13.48 28.43 0.89
C PRO A 337 -12.82 29.73 0.42
N ASP A 338 -12.60 29.89 -0.89
CA ASP A 338 -11.87 31.04 -1.46
C ASP A 338 -12.48 32.41 -1.10
N ALA A 339 -13.80 32.50 -1.01
CA ALA A 339 -14.51 33.70 -0.56
C ALA A 339 -14.20 34.15 0.88
N ARG A 340 -13.50 33.32 1.68
CA ARG A 340 -12.97 33.66 3.02
C ARG A 340 -11.44 33.73 3.05
N ARG A 341 -10.75 33.56 1.92
CA ARG A 341 -9.28 33.70 1.81
C ARG A 341 -8.82 35.11 1.47
N THR A 342 -9.66 35.88 0.80
CA THR A 342 -9.33 37.20 0.23
C THR A 342 -9.81 38.37 1.07
N THR A 343 -10.69 38.15 2.05
CA THR A 343 -11.32 39.21 2.86
C THR A 343 -10.47 39.60 4.08
N GLY A 344 -9.15 39.74 3.91
CA GLY A 344 -8.21 39.92 5.03
C GLY A 344 -6.84 40.48 4.64
N GLU A 345 -6.78 41.19 3.51
CA GLU A 345 -5.75 42.21 3.23
C GLU A 345 -6.27 43.58 3.68
#